data_AF-A0A8T2JMH8-F1
#
_entry.id   AF-A0A8T2JMH8-F1
#
_cell.length_a   1.000
_cell.length_b   1.000
_cell.length_c   1.000
_cell.angle_alpha   90.00
_cell.angle_beta   90.00
_cell.angle_gamma   90.00
#
_symmetry.space_group_name_H-M   'P 1'
#
loop_
_entity.id
_entity.type
_entity.pdbx_description
1 polymer ?
#
loop_
_entity_poly.entity_id
_entity_poly.type
_entity_poly.pdbx_seq_one_letter_code
_entity_poly.pdbx_strand_id
1 'polypeptide(L)'
;NCGTYFPSVKKDPSKYLKPCPDAVKHWLRGLKSSRKIMLLITSSHSDYCRLLCEYILGKNFEDLFDIIITNALKPGFFSLYPQQRAFWTLENDEEIHVLASLEKPGWYSQGNWVHLNDLLKNMTGKSEPKIAYFGDSIRSDIFTAHHYSNWETVLILEELEGEEVFKPNMTDLGSSLKKKGKYDGQCLASRQWGSYFVDSFPCTQKTSLTWCCASIRNYSTIVIPSITSVVDLPLDYKFPRFSMDHSETAGFYPCPPKVMVHQIKQETAV
;
A
#
# COMPACT_ATOMS: atom_id res chain seq x y z
N ASN A 1 18.43 8.14 17.01
CA ASN A 1 17.47 9.26 16.84
C ASN A 1 18.13 10.61 17.18
N CYS A 2 18.89 11.17 16.24
CA CYS A 2 19.46 12.51 16.37
C CYS A 2 18.58 13.44 15.52
N GLY A 3 17.66 14.18 16.14
CA GLY A 3 16.77 15.10 15.42
C GLY A 3 15.47 15.39 16.16
N THR A 4 14.76 16.43 15.75
CA THR A 4 13.53 16.91 16.42
C THR A 4 12.26 16.26 15.87
N TYR A 5 12.31 15.61 14.70
CA TYR A 5 11.13 15.02 14.05
C TYR A 5 10.47 13.93 14.91
N PHE A 6 11.16 12.81 15.16
CA PHE A 6 10.59 11.70 15.93
C PHE A 6 10.18 12.12 17.35
N PRO A 7 11.00 12.86 18.12
CA PRO A 7 10.57 13.35 19.43
C PRO A 7 9.30 14.21 19.39
N SER A 8 9.11 15.03 18.36
CA SER A 8 7.91 15.85 18.20
C SER A 8 6.67 15.00 17.93
N VAL A 9 6.78 14.00 17.05
CA VAL A 9 5.69 13.05 16.78
C VAL A 9 5.35 12.25 18.04
N LYS A 10 6.36 11.76 18.78
CA LYS A 10 6.13 11.01 20.03
C LYS A 10 5.45 11.85 21.11
N LYS A 11 5.77 13.15 21.18
CA LYS A 11 5.20 14.08 22.18
C LYS A 11 3.74 14.42 21.92
N ASP A 12 3.36 14.63 20.66
CA ASP A 12 1.99 14.94 20.27
C ASP A 12 1.63 14.27 18.93
N PRO A 13 1.31 12.96 18.96
CA PRO A 13 0.99 12.22 17.74
C PRO A 13 -0.25 12.80 17.03
N SER A 14 -1.19 13.39 17.78
CA SER A 14 -2.46 13.88 17.26
C SER A 14 -2.34 15.02 16.27
N LYS A 15 -1.26 15.79 16.37
CA LYS A 15 -0.93 16.87 15.45
C LYS A 15 -0.47 16.38 14.07
N TYR A 16 0.12 15.19 14.01
CA TYR A 16 0.81 14.69 12.81
C TYR A 16 0.13 13.47 12.19
N LEU A 17 -0.59 12.68 12.98
CA LEU A 17 -1.20 11.42 12.56
C LEU A 17 -2.71 11.56 12.44
N LYS A 18 -3.24 11.19 11.27
CA LYS A 18 -4.68 11.03 11.07
C LYS A 18 -5.14 9.73 11.75
N PRO A 19 -6.15 9.77 12.64
CA PRO A 19 -6.73 8.56 13.21
C PRO A 19 -7.25 7.63 12.11
N CYS A 20 -7.10 6.31 12.31
CA CYS A 20 -7.63 5.34 11.35
C CYS A 20 -9.17 5.32 11.44
N PRO A 21 -9.90 5.44 10.31
CA PRO A 21 -11.35 5.34 10.30
C PRO A 21 -11.84 3.99 10.83
N ASP A 22 -12.93 3.98 11.61
CA ASP A 22 -13.43 2.72 12.18
C ASP A 22 -13.80 1.68 11.12
N ALA A 23 -14.28 2.11 9.95
CA ALA A 23 -14.57 1.19 8.84
C ALA A 23 -13.33 0.36 8.43
N VAL A 24 -12.14 0.97 8.41
CA VAL A 24 -10.87 0.27 8.13
C VAL A 24 -10.54 -0.72 9.24
N LYS A 25 -10.70 -0.32 10.51
CA LYS A 25 -10.47 -1.23 11.66
C LYS A 25 -11.41 -2.43 11.62
N HIS A 26 -12.68 -2.23 11.30
CA HIS A 26 -13.66 -3.32 11.14
C HIS A 26 -13.30 -4.23 9.97
N TRP A 27 -12.86 -3.65 8.85
CA TRP A 27 -12.41 -4.41 7.69
C TRP A 27 -11.19 -5.29 8.00
N LEU A 28 -10.16 -4.75 8.67
CA LEU A 28 -9.00 -5.53 9.12
C LEU A 28 -9.39 -6.69 10.04
N ARG A 29 -10.29 -6.45 11.01
CA ARG A 29 -10.84 -7.52 11.86
C ARG A 29 -11.62 -8.54 11.04
N GLY A 30 -12.42 -8.11 10.08
CA GLY A 30 -13.17 -8.97 9.18
C GLY A 30 -12.28 -9.90 8.36
N LEU A 31 -11.14 -9.40 7.85
CA LEU A 31 -10.13 -10.21 7.17
C LEU A 31 -9.57 -11.29 8.10
N LYS A 32 -9.18 -10.91 9.33
CA LYS A 32 -8.67 -11.85 10.33
C LYS A 32 -9.71 -12.91 10.72
N SER A 33 -10.95 -12.50 11.00
CA SER A 33 -12.06 -13.42 11.29
C SER A 33 -12.40 -14.35 10.12
N SER A 34 -12.10 -13.91 8.89
CA SER A 34 -12.23 -14.73 7.66
C SER A 34 -11.02 -15.66 7.43
N ARG A 35 -10.19 -15.88 8.45
CA ARG A 35 -9.01 -16.76 8.45
C ARG A 35 -7.95 -16.35 7.41
N LYS A 36 -7.87 -15.05 7.09
CA LYS A 36 -6.71 -14.51 6.36
C LYS A 36 -5.55 -14.36 7.33
N ILE A 37 -4.34 -14.71 6.89
CA ILE A 37 -3.12 -14.43 7.64
C ILE A 37 -2.79 -12.96 7.43
N MET A 38 -2.71 -12.21 8.52
CA MET A 38 -2.52 -10.76 8.52
C MET A 38 -1.05 -10.43 8.78
N LEU A 39 -0.45 -9.63 7.90
CA LEU A 39 0.96 -9.24 7.95
C LEU A 39 1.10 -7.74 8.11
N LEU A 40 2.06 -7.29 8.94
CA LEU A 40 2.54 -5.91 8.98
C LEU A 40 4.05 -5.90 8.76
N ILE A 41 4.52 -5.29 7.67
CA ILE A 41 5.96 -5.22 7.32
C ILE A 41 6.37 -3.76 7.17
N THR A 42 7.15 -3.25 8.12
CA THR A 42 7.57 -1.85 8.18
C THR A 42 9.08 -1.70 8.33
N SER A 43 9.65 -0.69 7.67
CA SER A 43 11.06 -0.31 7.86
C SER A 43 11.29 0.53 9.12
N SER A 44 10.24 0.84 9.88
CA SER A 44 10.35 1.55 11.17
C SER A 44 10.82 0.63 12.28
N HIS A 45 11.56 1.17 13.26
CA HIS A 45 11.90 0.46 14.49
C HIS A 45 10.64 0.09 15.30
N SER A 46 10.78 -0.93 16.16
CA SER A 46 9.65 -1.53 16.90
C SER A 46 8.93 -0.52 17.79
N ASP A 47 9.67 0.31 18.53
CA ASP A 47 9.14 1.35 19.40
C ASP A 47 8.27 2.37 18.65
N TYR A 48 8.72 2.79 17.47
CA TYR A 48 8.00 3.76 16.65
C TYR A 48 6.79 3.13 15.96
N CYS A 49 6.93 1.88 15.48
CA CYS A 49 5.81 1.11 14.96
C CYS A 49 4.69 0.98 16.00
N ARG A 50 5.04 0.59 17.23
CA ARG A 50 4.12 0.49 18.37
C ARG A 50 3.40 1.81 18.60
N LEU A 51 4.15 2.90 18.76
CA LEU A 51 3.58 4.23 19.00
C LEU A 51 2.58 4.65 17.92
N LEU A 52 2.94 4.48 16.64
CA LEU A 52 2.04 4.80 15.53
C LEU A 52 0.79 3.94 15.60
N CYS A 53 0.95 2.61 15.64
CA CYS A 53 -0.17 1.68 15.56
C CYS A 53 -1.11 1.77 16.76
N GLU A 54 -0.58 1.95 17.98
CA GLU A 54 -1.41 2.19 19.17
C GLU A 54 -2.26 3.45 19.02
N TYR A 55 -1.69 4.51 18.44
CA TYR A 55 -2.42 5.75 18.19
C TYR A 55 -3.50 5.59 17.10
N ILE A 56 -3.16 4.97 15.97
CA ILE A 56 -4.08 4.89 14.82
C ILE A 56 -5.10 3.75 14.92
N LEU A 57 -4.68 2.55 15.36
CA LEU A 57 -5.48 1.32 15.38
C LEU A 57 -6.00 0.99 16.79
N GLY A 58 -5.31 1.47 17.84
CA GLY A 58 -5.65 1.25 19.25
C GLY A 58 -4.62 0.37 19.96
N LYS A 59 -4.65 0.35 21.30
CA LYS A 59 -3.65 -0.35 22.14
C LYS A 59 -3.45 -1.83 21.83
N ASN A 60 -4.51 -2.51 21.38
CA ASN A 60 -4.47 -3.94 21.05
C ASN A 60 -4.30 -4.18 19.54
N PHE A 61 -3.59 -3.30 18.83
CA PHE A 61 -3.43 -3.44 17.38
C PHE A 61 -2.71 -4.73 16.99
N GLU A 62 -1.86 -5.27 17.87
CA GLU A 62 -1.15 -6.53 17.65
C GLU A 62 -2.11 -7.68 17.35
N ASP A 63 -3.29 -7.66 17.97
CA ASP A 63 -4.35 -8.65 17.73
C ASP A 63 -4.88 -8.62 16.29
N LEU A 64 -4.63 -7.56 15.52
CA LEU A 64 -5.04 -7.46 14.11
C LEU A 64 -4.09 -8.22 13.17
N PHE A 65 -2.87 -8.51 13.61
CA PHE A 65 -1.82 -9.11 12.78
C PHE A 65 -1.39 -10.45 13.35
N ASP A 66 -1.03 -11.39 12.49
CA ASP A 66 -0.45 -12.68 12.92
C ASP A 66 1.07 -12.58 12.94
N ILE A 67 1.64 -11.80 12.02
CA ILE A 67 3.08 -11.56 11.92
C ILE A 67 3.33 -10.06 11.78
N ILE A 68 4.19 -9.53 12.64
CA ILE A 68 4.66 -8.14 12.61
C ILE A 68 6.17 -8.17 12.39
N ILE A 69 6.65 -7.47 11.37
CA ILE A 69 8.06 -7.35 11.03
C ILE A 69 8.42 -5.87 11.02
N THR A 70 9.20 -5.45 12.00
CA THR A 70 9.74 -4.09 12.13
C THR A 70 11.19 -4.05 11.64
N ASN A 71 11.71 -2.85 11.39
CA ASN A 71 13.06 -2.64 10.84
C ASN A 71 13.33 -3.55 9.61
N ALA A 72 12.34 -3.74 8.75
CA ALA A 72 12.43 -4.68 7.62
C ALA A 72 13.51 -4.27 6.60
N LEU A 73 13.93 -3.00 6.58
CA LEU A 73 15.00 -2.47 5.72
C LEU A 73 14.77 -2.77 4.23
N LYS A 74 13.52 -2.56 3.79
CA LYS A 74 13.11 -2.63 2.38
C LYS A 74 13.96 -1.66 1.54
N PRO A 75 14.38 -2.01 0.31
CA PRO A 75 14.01 -3.21 -0.46
C PRO A 75 14.72 -4.50 -0.03
N GLY A 76 15.72 -4.41 0.85
CA GLY A 76 16.59 -5.53 1.24
C GLY A 76 15.85 -6.74 1.78
N PHE A 77 14.71 -6.53 2.46
CA PHE A 77 13.81 -7.62 2.90
C PHE A 77 13.46 -8.59 1.77
N PHE A 78 13.17 -8.07 0.57
CA PHE A 78 12.73 -8.86 -0.56
C PHE A 78 13.90 -9.34 -1.43
N SER A 79 14.94 -8.52 -1.56
CA SER A 79 16.00 -8.73 -2.55
C SER A 79 17.23 -9.47 -2.02
N LEU A 80 17.43 -9.54 -0.70
CA LEU A 80 18.63 -10.14 -0.10
C LEU A 80 18.35 -11.55 0.42
N TYR A 81 19.40 -12.37 0.41
CA TYR A 81 19.33 -13.75 0.87
C TYR A 81 19.37 -13.85 2.40
N PRO A 82 18.88 -14.97 2.99
CA PRO A 82 18.86 -15.17 4.43
C PRO A 82 20.16 -14.90 5.18
N GLN A 83 21.31 -15.27 4.61
CA GLN A 83 22.62 -15.09 5.24
C GLN A 83 23.01 -13.60 5.38
N GLN A 84 22.37 -12.72 4.59
CA GLN A 84 22.59 -11.27 4.64
C GLN A 84 21.58 -10.56 5.54
N ARG A 85 20.47 -11.23 5.88
CA ARG A 85 19.30 -10.66 6.56
C ARG A 85 18.59 -11.70 7.43
N ALA A 86 19.16 -11.97 8.59
CA ALA A 86 18.53 -12.81 9.59
C ALA A 86 17.40 -12.06 10.32
N PHE A 87 16.45 -12.83 10.86
CA PHE A 87 15.40 -12.29 11.74
C PHE A 87 15.95 -12.11 13.15
N TRP A 88 15.41 -11.16 13.88
CA TRP A 88 15.69 -10.95 15.30
C TRP A 88 14.42 -11.06 16.13
N THR A 89 14.53 -11.67 17.31
CA THR A 89 13.50 -11.53 18.35
C THR A 89 13.61 -10.17 19.02
N LEU A 90 12.49 -9.74 19.59
CA LEU A 90 12.38 -8.45 20.28
C LEU A 90 12.04 -8.67 21.77
N GLU A 91 12.73 -7.94 22.65
CA GLU A 91 12.31 -7.75 24.05
C GLU A 91 12.30 -6.25 24.35
N ASN A 92 11.16 -5.73 24.82
CA ASN A 92 10.97 -4.30 25.05
C ASN A 92 11.38 -3.42 23.84
N ASP A 93 10.99 -3.85 22.64
CA ASP A 93 11.26 -3.19 21.36
C ASP A 93 12.76 -3.17 20.93
N GLU A 94 13.64 -3.89 21.64
CA GLU A 94 15.07 -4.03 21.31
C GLU A 94 15.39 -5.41 20.70
N GLU A 95 16.31 -5.45 19.74
CA GLU A 95 16.75 -6.68 19.05
C GLU A 95 17.65 -7.52 19.96
N ILE A 96 17.26 -8.77 20.25
CA ILE A 96 17.97 -9.62 21.22
C ILE A 96 18.66 -10.82 20.58
N HIS A 97 17.90 -11.75 20.00
CA HIS A 97 18.44 -13.00 19.47
C HIS A 97 18.21 -13.14 17.97
N VAL A 98 19.27 -13.51 17.27
CA VAL A 98 19.22 -13.84 15.85
C VAL A 98 18.54 -15.20 15.66
N LEU A 99 17.64 -15.28 14.69
CA LEU A 99 16.94 -16.49 14.31
C LEU A 99 17.50 -17.05 13.00
N ALA A 100 17.81 -18.35 13.01
CA ALA A 100 18.21 -19.09 11.82
C ALA A 100 17.04 -19.35 10.87
N SER A 101 15.82 -19.45 11.39
CA SER A 101 14.58 -19.71 10.66
C SER A 101 13.38 -19.07 11.37
N LEU A 102 12.26 -18.93 10.66
CA LEU A 102 11.01 -18.40 11.20
C LEU A 102 9.97 -19.52 11.30
N GLU A 103 9.71 -20.02 12.51
CA GLU A 103 8.91 -21.24 12.72
C GLU A 103 7.47 -20.98 13.15
N LYS A 104 7.20 -19.81 13.74
CA LYS A 104 5.90 -19.46 14.29
C LYS A 104 5.55 -17.99 14.01
N PRO A 105 4.25 -17.63 14.07
CA PRO A 105 3.83 -16.24 14.02
C PRO A 105 4.34 -15.45 15.23
N GLY A 106 4.45 -14.13 15.09
CA GLY A 106 4.96 -13.27 16.15
C GLY A 106 5.47 -11.92 15.65
N TRP A 107 6.12 -11.18 16.55
CA TRP A 107 6.74 -9.91 16.26
C TRP A 107 8.26 -10.06 16.18
N TYR A 108 8.82 -9.72 15.02
CA TYR A 108 10.24 -9.84 14.70
C TYR A 108 10.81 -8.53 14.16
N SER A 109 12.14 -8.43 14.17
CA SER A 109 12.88 -7.36 13.52
C SER A 109 13.70 -7.87 12.33
N GLN A 110 13.89 -7.02 11.33
CA GLN A 110 14.65 -7.31 10.10
C GLN A 110 14.10 -8.50 9.30
N GLY A 111 14.95 -9.48 8.99
CA GLY A 111 14.58 -10.67 8.24
C GLY A 111 14.52 -10.51 6.73
N ASN A 112 13.95 -11.52 6.09
CA ASN A 112 13.93 -11.68 4.64
C ASN A 112 12.66 -12.41 4.17
N TRP A 113 12.31 -12.22 2.90
CA TRP A 113 11.16 -12.84 2.26
C TRP A 113 11.24 -14.36 2.23
N VAL A 114 12.41 -14.97 2.03
CA VAL A 114 12.55 -16.43 1.89
C VAL A 114 12.06 -17.15 3.15
N HIS A 115 12.54 -16.75 4.32
CA HIS A 115 12.10 -17.33 5.59
C HIS A 115 10.64 -16.99 5.94
N LEU A 116 10.16 -15.78 5.58
CA LEU A 116 8.74 -15.46 5.73
C LEU A 116 7.88 -16.38 4.86
N ASN A 117 8.28 -16.63 3.62
CA ASN A 117 7.56 -17.52 2.70
C ASN A 117 7.47 -18.94 3.26
N ASP A 118 8.54 -19.46 3.85
CA ASP A 118 8.54 -20.78 4.46
C ASP A 118 7.59 -20.86 5.65
N LEU A 119 7.54 -19.83 6.50
CA LEU A 119 6.52 -19.74 7.55
C LEU A 119 5.10 -19.72 6.97
N LEU A 120 4.86 -18.93 5.91
CA LEU A 120 3.53 -18.83 5.30
C LEU A 120 3.09 -20.13 4.64
N LYS A 121 4.00 -20.90 4.03
CA LYS A 121 3.72 -22.24 3.52
C LYS A 121 3.26 -23.17 4.65
N ASN A 122 3.98 -23.15 5.78
CA ASN A 122 3.65 -23.96 6.95
C ASN A 122 2.29 -23.57 7.55
N MET A 123 2.02 -22.27 7.69
CA MET A 123 0.75 -21.78 8.25
C MET A 123 -0.46 -22.06 7.34
N THR A 124 -0.28 -21.99 6.02
CA THR A 124 -1.38 -22.18 5.06
C THR A 124 -1.55 -23.63 4.60
N GLY A 125 -0.53 -24.47 4.79
CA GLY A 125 -0.45 -25.81 4.20
C GLY A 125 -0.38 -25.80 2.66
N LYS A 126 -0.03 -24.66 2.05
CA LYS A 126 0.05 -24.49 0.59
C LYS A 126 1.49 -24.35 0.16
N SER A 127 1.86 -25.01 -0.95
CA SER A 127 3.17 -24.84 -1.57
C SER A 127 3.39 -23.41 -2.07
N GLU A 128 2.33 -22.75 -2.52
CA GLU A 128 2.34 -21.38 -3.05
C GLU A 128 1.24 -20.53 -2.38
N PRO A 129 1.52 -19.92 -1.22
CA PRO A 129 0.63 -18.98 -0.58
C PRO A 129 0.46 -17.72 -1.45
N LYS A 130 -0.79 -17.32 -1.72
CA LYS A 130 -1.09 -16.07 -2.42
C LYS A 130 -1.15 -14.91 -1.44
N ILE A 131 -0.46 -13.83 -1.75
CA ILE A 131 -0.31 -12.66 -0.87
C ILE A 131 -0.75 -11.41 -1.65
N ALA A 132 -1.59 -10.59 -1.01
CA ALA A 132 -1.96 -9.26 -1.48
C ALA A 132 -1.29 -8.24 -0.54
N TYR A 133 -0.36 -7.45 -1.07
CA TYR A 133 0.48 -6.56 -0.27
C TYR A 133 0.16 -5.09 -0.58
N PHE A 134 -0.17 -4.36 0.47
CA PHE A 134 -0.52 -2.96 0.41
C PHE A 134 0.70 -2.12 0.80
N GLY A 135 1.07 -1.17 -0.06
CA GLY A 135 2.20 -0.28 0.18
C GLY A 135 2.06 1.03 -0.56
N ASP A 136 2.81 2.04 -0.15
CA ASP A 136 2.81 3.40 -0.70
C ASP A 136 4.06 3.69 -1.54
N SER A 137 5.15 2.95 -1.31
CA SER A 137 6.39 3.13 -2.06
C SER A 137 6.46 2.22 -3.29
N ILE A 138 6.41 2.83 -4.47
CA ILE A 138 6.62 2.13 -5.75
C ILE A 138 7.94 1.34 -5.72
N ARG A 139 9.01 1.92 -5.16
CA ARG A 139 10.36 1.33 -5.20
C ARG A 139 10.57 0.23 -4.16
N SER A 140 10.18 0.47 -2.91
CA SER A 140 10.52 -0.42 -1.79
C SER A 140 9.42 -1.41 -1.42
N ASP A 141 8.19 -1.18 -1.90
CA ASP A 141 7.06 -2.07 -1.65
C ASP A 141 6.62 -2.74 -2.94
N ILE A 142 6.13 -1.96 -3.89
CA ILE A 142 5.44 -2.48 -5.08
C ILE A 142 6.39 -3.23 -6.00
N PHE A 143 7.44 -2.55 -6.48
CA PHE A 143 8.43 -3.15 -7.39
C PHE A 143 9.05 -4.40 -6.79
N THR A 144 9.49 -4.35 -5.53
CA THR A 144 10.19 -5.48 -4.92
C THR A 144 9.30 -6.66 -4.60
N ALA A 145 8.07 -6.43 -4.10
CA ALA A 145 7.13 -7.51 -3.83
C ALA A 145 6.68 -8.19 -5.13
N HIS A 146 6.46 -7.40 -6.19
CA HIS A 146 6.16 -7.93 -7.52
C HIS A 146 7.33 -8.74 -8.08
N HIS A 147 8.54 -8.15 -8.11
CA HIS A 147 9.68 -8.72 -8.81
C HIS A 147 10.33 -9.92 -8.10
N TYR A 148 10.49 -9.86 -6.78
CA TYR A 148 11.21 -10.90 -6.02
C TYR A 148 10.29 -11.94 -5.36
N SER A 149 9.00 -11.62 -5.19
CA SER A 149 8.07 -12.45 -4.42
C SER A 149 6.82 -12.85 -5.19
N ASN A 150 6.59 -12.31 -6.40
CA ASN A 150 5.40 -12.52 -7.21
C ASN A 150 4.09 -12.28 -6.41
N TRP A 151 4.09 -11.28 -5.53
CA TRP A 151 2.92 -10.88 -4.77
C TRP A 151 1.97 -10.05 -5.63
N GLU A 152 0.67 -10.13 -5.34
CA GLU A 152 -0.29 -9.16 -5.86
C GLU A 152 -0.12 -7.87 -5.06
N THR A 153 0.05 -6.74 -5.75
CA THR A 153 0.43 -5.47 -5.12
C THR A 153 -0.67 -4.43 -5.26
N VAL A 154 -1.04 -3.83 -4.13
CA VAL A 154 -2.01 -2.74 -4.06
C VAL A 154 -1.25 -1.47 -3.68
N LEU A 155 -1.05 -0.58 -4.64
CA LEU A 155 -0.44 0.71 -4.38
C LEU A 155 -1.45 1.65 -3.74
N ILE A 156 -1.10 2.21 -2.59
CA ILE A 156 -1.83 3.32 -1.96
C ILE A 156 -1.19 4.62 -2.43
N LEU A 157 -1.92 5.43 -3.22
CA LEU A 157 -1.40 6.64 -3.86
C LEU A 157 -2.36 7.82 -3.64
N GLU A 158 -2.05 8.69 -2.67
CA GLU A 158 -2.92 9.82 -2.29
C GLU A 158 -3.15 10.80 -3.44
N GLU A 159 -2.19 10.94 -4.37
CA GLU A 159 -2.30 11.79 -5.56
C GLU A 159 -3.50 11.42 -6.45
N LEU A 160 -3.99 10.17 -6.35
CA LEU A 160 -5.19 9.71 -7.05
C LEU A 160 -6.48 10.39 -6.51
N GLU A 161 -6.52 10.90 -5.28
CA GLU A 161 -7.65 11.71 -4.78
C GLU A 161 -7.63 13.13 -5.34
N GLY A 162 -6.45 13.65 -5.68
CA GLY A 162 -6.23 15.07 -5.97
C GLY A 162 -6.30 15.47 -7.45
N GLU A 163 -5.94 14.57 -8.35
CA GLU A 163 -6.18 14.78 -9.77
C GLU A 163 -7.60 14.35 -10.10
N GLU A 164 -8.44 15.29 -10.51
CA GLU A 164 -9.88 15.12 -10.66
C GLU A 164 -10.25 13.71 -11.14
N VAL A 165 -10.85 12.90 -10.28
CA VAL A 165 -11.26 11.53 -10.62
C VAL A 165 -12.38 11.60 -11.67
N PHE A 166 -12.29 10.82 -12.76
CA PHE A 166 -13.37 10.77 -13.75
C PHE A 166 -14.63 10.21 -13.09
N LYS A 167 -15.67 11.04 -12.95
CA LYS A 167 -17.01 10.62 -12.53
C LYS A 167 -17.83 10.44 -13.81
N PRO A 168 -17.93 9.24 -14.40
CA PRO A 168 -19.01 9.00 -15.35
C PRO A 168 -20.32 9.20 -14.58
N ASN A 169 -21.33 9.76 -15.25
CA ASN A 169 -22.65 10.04 -14.67
C ASN A 169 -23.21 8.81 -13.93
N MET A 170 -22.96 8.72 -12.62
CA MET A 170 -23.55 7.73 -11.73
C MET A 170 -24.92 8.23 -11.30
N THR A 171 -25.91 7.99 -12.15
CA THR A 171 -27.31 7.96 -11.72
C THR A 171 -27.77 6.58 -11.27
N ASP A 172 -26.96 5.51 -11.39
CA ASP A 172 -27.45 4.14 -11.18
C ASP A 172 -26.58 3.18 -10.35
N LEU A 173 -25.58 3.66 -9.60
CA LEU A 173 -24.89 2.80 -8.61
C LEU A 173 -24.97 3.43 -7.22
N GLY A 174 -25.93 2.95 -6.43
CA GLY A 174 -25.92 2.90 -4.96
C GLY A 174 -25.48 4.17 -4.23
N SER A 175 -26.43 4.81 -3.55
CA SER A 175 -26.31 6.02 -2.72
C SER A 175 -25.32 5.98 -1.53
N SER A 176 -24.33 5.09 -1.50
CA SER A 176 -23.44 4.87 -0.33
C SER A 176 -22.01 5.40 -0.48
N LEU A 177 -21.57 5.85 -1.67
CA LEU A 177 -20.19 6.37 -1.87
C LEU A 177 -20.02 7.88 -1.53
N LYS A 178 -20.99 8.50 -0.84
CA LYS A 178 -20.92 9.92 -0.44
C LYS A 178 -20.18 10.12 0.89
N LYS A 179 -18.95 9.61 1.05
CA LYS A 179 -18.04 10.16 2.07
C LYS A 179 -17.10 11.14 1.39
N LYS A 180 -17.57 12.39 1.29
CA LYS A 180 -16.74 13.55 0.93
C LYS A 180 -15.57 13.63 1.90
N GLY A 181 -14.36 13.29 1.44
CA GLY A 181 -13.14 13.85 2.01
C GLY A 181 -13.22 15.38 1.92
N LYS A 182 -12.80 16.08 2.97
CA LYS A 182 -12.85 17.54 3.13
C LYS A 182 -11.81 18.28 2.25
N TYR A 183 -11.44 17.73 1.10
CA TYR A 183 -10.58 18.39 0.13
C TYR A 183 -11.46 18.91 -1.00
N ASP A 184 -11.62 20.23 -0.96
CA ASP A 184 -12.50 21.01 -1.82
C ASP A 184 -12.03 20.95 -3.29
N GLY A 185 -12.96 21.11 -4.22
CA GLY A 185 -12.82 20.75 -5.64
C GLY A 185 -11.90 21.65 -6.48
N GLN A 186 -10.62 21.75 -6.14
CA GLN A 186 -9.59 22.35 -6.97
C GLN A 186 -8.58 21.30 -7.42
N CYS A 187 -8.34 21.25 -8.73
CA CYS A 187 -7.30 20.48 -9.39
C CYS A 187 -5.96 20.61 -8.63
N LEU A 188 -5.49 19.52 -8.01
CA LEU A 188 -4.23 19.49 -7.23
C LEU A 188 -3.00 19.26 -8.11
N ALA A 189 -3.11 19.35 -9.44
CA ALA A 189 -1.93 19.33 -10.30
C ALA A 189 -0.96 20.45 -9.87
N SER A 190 0.28 20.07 -9.62
CA SER A 190 1.28 21.00 -9.12
C SER A 190 1.50 22.11 -10.15
N ARG A 191 1.34 23.36 -9.74
CA ARG A 191 1.62 24.51 -10.63
C ARG A 191 3.09 24.57 -11.07
N GLN A 192 3.98 23.98 -10.28
CA GLN A 192 5.42 23.96 -10.53
C GLN A 192 5.86 22.69 -11.28
N TRP A 193 5.25 21.54 -10.97
CA TRP A 193 5.74 20.22 -11.39
C TRP A 193 4.78 19.47 -12.31
N GLY A 194 3.59 20.01 -12.59
CA GLY A 194 2.61 19.39 -13.46
C GLY A 194 1.84 18.25 -12.79
N SER A 195 1.31 17.34 -13.62
CA SER A 195 0.59 16.14 -13.20
C SER A 195 1.57 15.07 -12.75
N TYR A 196 1.17 14.28 -11.75
CA TYR A 196 1.91 13.10 -11.33
C TYR A 196 1.88 11.99 -12.39
N PHE A 197 0.83 11.95 -13.22
CA PHE A 197 0.58 10.85 -14.15
C PHE A 197 1.04 11.14 -15.58
N VAL A 198 0.95 12.40 -16.02
CA VAL A 198 1.19 12.78 -17.42
C VAL A 198 2.06 14.03 -17.55
N ASP A 199 3.08 13.97 -18.39
CA ASP A 199 3.83 15.13 -18.87
C ASP A 199 3.16 15.70 -20.12
N SER A 200 2.94 17.03 -20.13
CA SER A 200 2.37 17.75 -21.28
C SER A 200 3.41 18.70 -21.86
N PHE A 201 3.68 18.58 -23.16
CA PHE A 201 4.65 19.43 -23.86
C PHE A 201 3.91 20.51 -24.66
N PRO A 202 3.95 21.80 -24.22
CA PRO A 202 3.16 22.87 -24.84
C PRO A 202 3.47 23.09 -26.32
N CYS A 203 4.74 22.88 -26.71
CA CYS A 203 5.20 23.14 -28.07
C CYS A 203 4.73 22.10 -29.10
N THR A 204 4.40 20.88 -28.67
CA THR A 204 4.10 19.76 -29.57
C THR A 204 2.67 19.23 -29.40
N GLN A 205 1.91 19.75 -28.43
CA GLN A 205 0.62 19.20 -27.99
C GLN A 205 0.66 17.69 -27.69
N LYS A 206 1.86 17.12 -27.51
CA LYS A 206 2.06 15.72 -27.18
C LYS A 206 2.03 15.56 -25.67
N THR A 207 1.38 14.51 -25.22
CA THR A 207 1.38 14.08 -23.84
C THR A 207 2.04 12.72 -23.71
N SER A 208 2.83 12.50 -22.66
CA SER A 208 3.43 11.20 -22.35
C SER A 208 3.21 10.83 -20.90
N LEU A 209 3.20 9.54 -20.60
CA LEU A 209 3.15 9.10 -19.21
C LEU A 209 4.44 9.47 -18.50
N THR A 210 4.30 9.94 -17.26
CA THR A 210 5.45 10.14 -16.38
C THR A 210 6.10 8.79 -16.07
N TRP A 211 7.36 8.83 -15.64
CA TRP A 211 8.05 7.64 -15.13
C TRP A 211 7.28 6.98 -13.97
N CYS A 212 6.65 7.79 -13.11
CA CYS A 212 5.82 7.31 -12.00
C CYS A 212 4.62 6.51 -12.52
N CYS A 213 3.86 7.06 -13.47
CA CYS A 213 2.70 6.37 -14.04
C CYS A 213 3.09 5.09 -14.80
N ALA A 214 4.18 5.14 -15.56
CA ALA A 214 4.68 3.95 -16.25
C ALA A 214 5.09 2.84 -15.25
N SER A 215 5.75 3.22 -14.15
CA SER A 215 6.14 2.28 -13.09
C SER A 215 4.94 1.69 -12.37
N ILE A 216 3.92 2.51 -12.10
CA ILE A 216 2.66 2.06 -11.50
C ILE A 216 2.02 0.97 -12.35
N ARG A 217 1.86 1.23 -13.66
CA ARG A 217 1.27 0.30 -14.62
C ARG A 217 2.03 -1.02 -14.71
N ASN A 218 3.35 -0.97 -14.63
CA ASN A 218 4.20 -2.14 -14.83
C ASN A 218 4.30 -3.04 -13.60
N TYR A 219 4.20 -2.49 -12.39
CA TYR A 219 4.52 -3.23 -11.16
C TYR A 219 3.36 -3.36 -10.17
N SER A 220 2.30 -2.56 -10.31
CA SER A 220 1.12 -2.64 -9.42
C SER A 220 0.06 -3.56 -10.00
N THR A 221 -0.62 -4.36 -9.18
CA THR A 221 -1.84 -5.06 -9.62
C THR A 221 -2.99 -4.06 -9.76
N ILE A 222 -3.20 -3.25 -8.71
CA ILE A 222 -4.16 -2.14 -8.68
C ILE A 222 -3.59 -0.96 -7.89
N VAL A 223 -4.19 0.21 -8.08
CA VAL A 223 -3.92 1.43 -7.32
C VAL A 223 -5.20 1.93 -6.69
N ILE A 224 -5.12 2.31 -5.42
CA ILE A 224 -6.20 2.93 -4.66
C ILE A 224 -5.70 4.21 -4.00
N PRO A 225 -6.56 5.22 -3.78
CA PRO A 225 -6.12 6.43 -3.12
C PRO A 225 -5.89 6.23 -1.61
N SER A 226 -6.69 5.35 -1.02
CA SER A 226 -6.71 5.09 0.42
C SER A 226 -7.38 3.74 0.69
N ILE A 227 -7.05 3.09 1.80
CA ILE A 227 -7.68 1.81 2.20
C ILE A 227 -9.20 1.95 2.32
N THR A 228 -9.69 3.12 2.74
CA THR A 228 -11.13 3.44 2.81
C THR A 228 -11.86 3.26 1.49
N SER A 229 -11.17 3.24 0.36
CA SER A 229 -11.80 3.01 -0.95
C SER A 229 -12.31 1.58 -1.11
N VAL A 230 -11.75 0.61 -0.39
CA VAL A 230 -12.06 -0.82 -0.58
C VAL A 230 -12.78 -1.47 0.60
N VAL A 231 -12.96 -0.77 1.72
CA VAL A 231 -13.52 -1.36 2.96
C VAL A 231 -14.99 -1.79 2.85
N ASP A 232 -15.76 -1.15 1.99
CA ASP A 232 -17.19 -1.42 1.81
C ASP A 232 -17.47 -2.50 0.74
N LEU A 233 -16.42 -3.04 0.12
CA LEU A 233 -16.53 -4.05 -0.93
C LEU A 233 -16.60 -5.48 -0.34
N PRO A 234 -17.36 -6.39 -0.97
CA PRO A 234 -17.30 -7.81 -0.65
C PRO A 234 -15.88 -8.38 -0.77
N LEU A 235 -15.53 -9.36 0.07
CA LEU A 235 -14.20 -9.99 0.06
C LEU A 235 -13.88 -10.74 -1.25
N ASP A 236 -14.90 -11.13 -2.01
CA ASP A 236 -14.82 -11.78 -3.31
C ASP A 236 -14.98 -10.81 -4.49
N TYR A 237 -14.98 -9.49 -4.22
CA TYR A 237 -15.00 -8.46 -5.25
C TYR A 237 -13.81 -8.63 -6.21
N LYS A 238 -14.09 -8.58 -7.50
CA LYS A 238 -13.08 -8.73 -8.57
C LYS A 238 -12.69 -7.37 -9.09
N PHE A 239 -11.46 -6.96 -8.78
CA PHE A 239 -10.92 -5.72 -9.32
C PHE A 239 -10.46 -5.91 -10.77
N PRO A 240 -10.74 -4.94 -11.66
CA PRO A 240 -9.97 -4.79 -12.89
C PRO A 240 -8.52 -4.49 -12.50
N ARG A 241 -7.57 -5.11 -13.21
CA ARG A 241 -6.13 -5.02 -12.92
C ARG A 241 -5.38 -4.37 -14.06
N PHE A 242 -4.20 -3.82 -13.77
CA PHE A 242 -3.26 -3.50 -14.84
C PHE A 242 -2.88 -4.78 -15.59
N SER A 243 -2.85 -4.68 -16.90
CA SER A 243 -2.46 -5.75 -17.82
C SER A 243 -1.99 -5.10 -19.12
N MET A 244 -1.11 -5.79 -19.83
CA MET A 244 -0.69 -5.40 -21.17
C MET A 244 -1.84 -5.54 -22.21
N ASP A 245 -2.83 -6.39 -21.93
CA ASP A 245 -3.92 -6.73 -22.86
C ASP A 245 -5.23 -5.96 -22.59
N HIS A 246 -5.27 -5.10 -21.57
CA HIS A 246 -6.46 -4.35 -21.16
C HIS A 246 -6.24 -2.85 -21.25
N SER A 247 -7.32 -2.06 -21.08
CA SER A 247 -7.23 -0.59 -21.04
C SER A 247 -6.13 -0.12 -20.10
N GLU A 248 -5.34 0.85 -20.55
CA GLU A 248 -4.21 1.43 -19.81
C GLU A 248 -4.58 1.99 -18.43
N THR A 249 -5.88 2.16 -18.19
CA THR A 249 -6.45 2.76 -16.98
C THR A 249 -7.21 1.77 -16.09
N ALA A 250 -7.29 0.49 -16.46
CA ALA A 250 -8.14 -0.48 -15.77
C ALA A 250 -7.74 -0.72 -14.31
N GLY A 251 -6.45 -0.66 -13.97
CA GLY A 251 -5.98 -0.92 -12.60
C GLY A 251 -6.16 0.25 -11.62
N PHE A 252 -6.68 1.40 -12.05
CA PHE A 252 -6.99 2.51 -11.15
C PHE A 252 -8.39 2.34 -10.54
N TYR A 253 -8.46 2.32 -9.21
CA TYR A 253 -9.70 2.20 -8.48
C TYR A 253 -9.84 3.35 -7.46
N PRO A 254 -11.02 3.99 -7.31
CA PRO A 254 -12.31 3.65 -7.94
C PRO A 254 -12.42 4.09 -9.41
N CYS A 255 -11.65 5.11 -9.82
CA CYS A 255 -11.60 5.54 -11.22
C CYS A 255 -10.20 6.06 -11.57
N PRO A 256 -9.83 6.08 -12.87
CA PRO A 256 -8.56 6.62 -13.30
C PRO A 256 -8.47 8.16 -13.21
N PRO A 257 -7.24 8.71 -13.20
CA PRO A 257 -7.01 10.14 -13.29
C PRO A 257 -7.63 10.72 -14.56
N LYS A 258 -8.37 11.83 -14.47
CA LYS A 258 -9.02 12.45 -15.65
C LYS A 258 -8.04 12.76 -16.78
N VAL A 259 -6.83 13.19 -16.44
CA VAL A 259 -5.78 13.52 -17.42
C VAL A 259 -5.48 12.34 -18.35
N MET A 260 -5.58 11.11 -17.87
CA MET A 260 -5.40 9.89 -18.68
C MET A 260 -6.63 9.56 -19.53
N VAL A 261 -7.84 9.82 -19.02
CA VAL A 261 -9.09 9.54 -19.75
C VAL A 261 -9.24 10.48 -20.96
N HIS A 262 -8.77 11.72 -20.87
CA HIS A 262 -8.78 12.66 -21.99
C HIS A 262 -7.85 12.24 -23.14
N GLN A 263 -6.74 11.55 -22.86
CA GLN A 263 -5.82 11.02 -23.88
C GLN A 263 -6.48 9.93 -24.71
N ILE A 264 -7.12 8.94 -24.06
CA ILE A 264 -7.75 7.80 -24.75
C ILE A 264 -8.83 8.28 -25.74
N LYS A 265 -9.59 9.34 -25.40
CA LYS A 265 -10.61 9.92 -26.28
C LYS A 265 -10.04 10.67 -27.48
N GLN A 266 -8.83 11.20 -27.39
CA GLN A 266 -8.17 11.89 -28.51
C GLN A 266 -7.50 10.89 -29.47
N GLU A 267 -6.95 9.78 -28.96
CA GLU A 267 -6.33 8.73 -29.77
C GLU A 267 -7.36 7.84 -30.51
N THR A 268 -8.58 7.70 -29.97
CA THR A 268 -9.67 6.94 -30.63
C THR A 268 -10.52 7.76 -31.61
N ALA A 269 -10.27 9.06 -31.71
CA ALA A 269 -10.99 9.98 -32.62
C ALA A 269 -10.21 10.28 -33.92
N VAL A 270 -9.11 9.57 -34.16
CA VAL A 270 -8.28 9.60 -35.38
C VAL A 270 -8.38 8.24 -36.07
#